data_AF-A0A965SHS7-F1
#
_entry.id   AF-A0A965SHS7-F1
#
_cell.length_a   1.000
_cell.length_b   1.000
_cell.length_c   1.000
_cell.angle_alpha   90.00
_cell.angle_beta   90.00
_cell.angle_gamma   90.00
#
_symmetry.space_group_name_H-M   'P 1'
#
loop_
_entity.id
_entity.type
_entity.pdbx_description
1 polymer ?
#
loop_
_entity_poly.entity_id
_entity_poly.type
_entity_poly.pdbx_seq_one_letter_code
_entity_poly.pdbx_strand_id
1 'polypeptide(L)'
;MWDPPFGERPYGERVYAHEVPHATTPRAAFSLRVVIGGWVMCYAIATLLQLALVALFDVQIEGDSQPSWFLLAGALTLWVPFIVLLVVVSQRSGTGNVFADYRARFRLTDLWGLPIGVLSQLLLVGLVTWPFREWFPDTFSNAEVEDRARNLYDSANGIWLVVLFVIVVLGAPIVEEFVYRGFLQAGLQGRFNDIVALVVTAVWFTVVHGRVAEFPGLFAFALVLGTCFLVTKRLGLPFVAHLAFNATGLALLALT
;
A
#
# COMPACT_ATOMS: atom_id res chain seq x y z
N MET A 1 44.11 1.37 9.95
CA MET A 1 43.02 2.32 9.68
C MET A 1 41.93 2.00 10.70
N TRP A 2 41.66 2.90 11.64
CA TRP A 2 40.65 2.68 12.68
C TRP A 2 39.26 2.92 12.07
N ASP A 3 38.38 1.93 12.14
CA ASP A 3 37.00 2.05 11.67
C ASP A 3 36.06 2.33 12.87
N PRO A 4 35.26 3.41 12.84
CA PRO A 4 34.40 3.77 13.96
C PRO A 4 33.23 2.78 14.12
N PRO A 5 32.93 2.31 15.34
CA PRO A 5 31.91 1.29 15.59
C PRO A 5 30.45 1.72 15.31
N PHE A 6 30.21 3.01 15.06
CA PHE A 6 28.87 3.58 14.87
C PHE A 6 28.64 4.25 13.50
N GLY A 7 29.56 4.08 12.55
CA GLY A 7 29.36 4.55 11.16
C GLY A 7 29.38 6.07 10.97
N GLU A 8 29.79 6.85 11.97
CA GLU A 8 30.03 8.28 11.84
C GLU A 8 31.53 8.55 11.73
N ARG A 9 31.96 9.23 10.66
CA ARG A 9 33.31 9.79 10.58
C ARG A 9 33.43 10.96 11.56
N PRO A 10 34.62 11.24 12.11
CA PRO A 10 34.84 12.50 12.81
C PRO A 10 34.52 13.64 11.82
N TYR A 11 33.87 14.71 12.29
CA TYR A 11 33.43 15.91 11.52
C TYR A 11 32.02 15.91 10.90
N GLY A 12 31.16 14.91 11.17
CA GLY A 12 29.72 15.03 10.88
C GLY A 12 29.33 14.88 9.40
N GLU A 13 30.21 14.28 8.58
CA GLU A 13 29.86 13.87 7.22
C GLU A 13 28.89 12.68 7.25
N ARG A 14 27.80 12.77 6.46
CA ARG A 14 26.85 11.66 6.30
C ARG A 14 27.50 10.57 5.47
N VAL A 15 27.62 9.39 6.04
CA VAL A 15 28.10 8.20 5.34
C VAL A 15 26.93 7.53 4.61
N TYR A 16 27.09 7.31 3.31
CA TYR A 16 26.05 6.65 2.51
C TYR A 16 26.19 5.12 2.60
N ALA A 17 25.07 4.41 2.48
CA ALA A 17 24.99 2.95 2.62
C ALA A 17 25.94 2.16 1.68
N HIS A 18 26.35 2.76 0.55
CA HIS A 18 27.29 2.16 -0.39
C HIS A 18 28.78 2.30 0.03
N GLU A 19 29.09 3.11 1.05
CA GLU A 19 30.45 3.49 1.44
C GLU A 19 31.02 2.68 2.61
N VAL A 20 30.22 1.81 3.26
CA VAL A 20 30.68 1.01 4.41
C VAL A 20 30.45 -0.49 4.17
N PRO A 21 31.51 -1.26 3.84
CA PRO A 21 31.42 -2.70 3.59
C PRO A 21 30.98 -3.54 4.81
N HIS A 22 31.04 -2.98 6.02
CA HIS A 22 30.84 -3.70 7.29
C HIS A 22 29.75 -3.12 8.21
N ALA A 23 28.96 -2.14 7.76
CA ALA A 23 27.81 -1.69 8.56
C ALA A 23 26.79 -2.83 8.66
N THR A 24 26.48 -3.29 9.87
CA THR A 24 25.62 -4.47 10.15
C THR A 24 24.17 -4.34 9.68
N THR A 25 23.77 -3.19 9.13
CA THR A 25 22.76 -3.07 8.06
C THR A 25 22.92 -1.67 7.46
N PRO A 26 23.39 -1.50 6.21
CA PRO A 26 23.29 -0.21 5.54
C PRO A 26 21.81 0.02 5.27
N ARG A 27 21.12 0.71 6.20
CA ARG A 27 19.72 1.08 5.98
C ARG A 27 19.74 2.08 4.83
N ALA A 28 19.06 1.78 3.72
CA ALA A 28 18.74 2.80 2.72
C ALA A 28 17.85 3.86 3.41
N ALA A 29 18.48 4.88 3.99
CA ALA A 29 17.79 5.92 4.72
C ALA A 29 17.39 7.00 3.70
N PHE A 30 16.26 6.78 3.03
CA PHE A 30 15.71 7.79 2.14
C PHE A 30 15.41 9.06 2.93
N SER A 31 15.77 10.22 2.37
CA SER A 31 15.46 11.48 3.04
C SER A 31 13.95 11.69 3.12
N LEU A 32 13.46 12.30 4.20
CA LEU A 32 12.03 12.59 4.36
C LEU A 32 11.46 13.39 3.18
N ARG A 33 12.27 14.27 2.57
CA ARG A 33 11.89 15.04 1.38
C ARG A 33 11.64 14.14 0.17
N VAL A 34 12.46 13.11 -0.02
CA VAL A 34 12.28 12.13 -1.10
C VAL A 34 11.07 11.26 -0.83
N VAL A 35 10.89 10.82 0.41
CA VAL A 35 9.77 9.94 0.80
C VAL A 35 8.42 10.65 0.62
N ILE A 36 8.24 11.79 1.32
CA ILE A 36 6.98 12.53 1.29
C ILE A 36 6.81 13.24 -0.06
N GLY A 37 7.84 13.96 -0.53
CA GLY A 37 7.76 14.72 -1.77
C GLY A 37 7.61 13.84 -3.00
N GLY A 38 8.31 12.69 -3.03
CA GLY A 38 8.15 11.70 -4.09
C GLY A 38 6.75 11.11 -4.11
N TRP A 39 6.21 10.73 -2.95
CA TRP A 39 4.84 10.22 -2.86
C TRP A 39 3.82 11.25 -3.34
N VAL A 40 3.88 12.49 -2.84
CA VAL A 40 2.94 13.57 -3.20
C VAL A 40 3.02 13.89 -4.69
N MET A 41 4.22 13.97 -5.25
CA MET A 41 4.42 14.21 -6.68
C MET A 41 3.83 13.07 -7.52
N CYS A 42 4.07 11.81 -7.17
CA CYS A 42 3.52 10.66 -7.88
C CYS A 42 2.00 10.62 -7.80
N TYR A 43 1.41 10.93 -6.64
CA TYR A 43 -0.04 10.99 -6.50
C TYR A 43 -0.66 12.12 -7.34
N ALA A 44 0.00 13.28 -7.39
CA ALA A 44 -0.43 14.39 -8.26
C ALA A 44 -0.34 14.01 -9.74
N ILE A 45 0.76 13.38 -10.17
CA ILE A 45 0.92 12.87 -11.54
C ILE A 45 -0.16 11.83 -11.86
N ALA A 46 -0.39 10.86 -10.97
CA ALA A 46 -1.43 9.85 -11.13
C ALA A 46 -2.81 10.49 -11.29
N THR A 47 -3.12 11.50 -10.48
CA THR A 47 -4.38 12.25 -10.58
C THR A 47 -4.51 12.94 -11.95
N LEU A 48 -3.46 13.60 -12.44
CA LEU A 48 -3.46 14.22 -13.75
C LEU A 48 -3.60 13.20 -14.89
N LEU A 49 -2.93 12.05 -14.78
CA LEU A 49 -3.07 10.95 -15.74
C LEU A 49 -4.48 10.36 -15.74
N GLN A 50 -5.12 10.24 -14.56
CA GLN A 50 -6.50 9.78 -14.44
C GLN A 50 -7.48 10.77 -15.07
N LEU A 51 -7.30 12.08 -14.83
CA LEU A 51 -8.09 13.13 -15.46
C LEU A 51 -7.92 13.13 -16.98
N ALA A 52 -6.70 12.98 -17.47
CA ALA A 52 -6.42 12.86 -18.91
C ALA A 52 -7.08 11.61 -19.51
N LEU A 53 -7.02 10.47 -18.82
CA LEU A 53 -7.67 9.23 -19.26
C LEU A 53 -9.19 9.43 -19.41
N VAL A 54 -9.84 10.02 -18.40
CA VAL A 54 -11.27 10.33 -18.45
C VAL A 54 -11.60 11.27 -19.61
N ALA A 55 -10.84 12.36 -19.76
CA ALA A 55 -11.10 13.37 -20.78
C ALA A 55 -10.85 12.86 -22.22
N LEU A 56 -9.82 12.03 -22.43
CA LEU A 56 -9.46 11.52 -23.76
C LEU A 56 -10.45 10.48 -24.29
N PHE A 57 -11.07 9.71 -23.39
CA PHE A 57 -11.97 8.61 -23.74
C PHE A 57 -13.44 8.89 -23.40
N ASP A 58 -13.75 10.10 -22.96
CA ASP A 58 -15.11 10.56 -22.57
C ASP A 58 -15.81 9.59 -21.60
N VAL A 59 -15.06 9.10 -20.61
CA VAL A 59 -15.57 8.12 -19.64
C VAL A 59 -16.33 8.83 -18.53
N GLN A 60 -17.58 8.43 -18.30
CA GLN A 60 -18.34 8.94 -17.15
C GLN A 60 -17.83 8.34 -15.83
N ILE A 61 -17.46 9.21 -14.89
CA ILE A 61 -16.94 8.81 -13.58
C ILE A 61 -18.05 8.25 -12.69
N GLU A 62 -19.29 8.69 -12.90
CA GLU A 62 -20.48 8.28 -12.15
C GLU A 62 -21.48 7.63 -13.11
N GLY A 63 -21.74 6.33 -12.91
CA GLY A 63 -22.71 5.54 -13.70
C GLY A 63 -22.23 4.11 -14.02
N ASP A 64 -23.18 3.22 -14.29
CA ASP A 64 -22.96 1.78 -14.52
C ASP A 64 -22.32 1.44 -15.88
N SER A 65 -21.93 2.46 -16.66
CA SER A 65 -21.53 2.33 -18.07
C SER A 65 -20.03 2.43 -18.32
N GLN A 66 -19.20 2.26 -17.30
CA GLN A 66 -17.74 2.31 -17.48
C GLN A 66 -17.25 1.15 -18.37
N PRO A 67 -16.40 1.42 -19.37
CA PRO A 67 -15.80 0.36 -20.16
C PRO A 67 -15.00 -0.60 -19.27
N SER A 68 -15.10 -1.91 -19.50
CA SER A 68 -14.44 -2.89 -18.62
C SER A 68 -12.90 -2.76 -18.56
N TRP A 69 -12.28 -2.18 -19.59
CA TRP A 69 -10.84 -1.87 -19.61
C TRP A 69 -10.45 -0.70 -18.71
N PHE A 70 -11.39 0.17 -18.37
CA PHE A 70 -11.13 1.42 -17.65
C PHE A 70 -10.56 1.17 -16.26
N LEU A 71 -11.00 0.12 -15.57
CA LEU A 71 -10.44 -0.28 -14.29
C LEU A 71 -8.93 -0.56 -14.38
N LEU A 72 -8.51 -1.34 -15.39
CA LEU A 72 -7.09 -1.65 -15.61
C LEU A 72 -6.31 -0.39 -15.97
N ALA A 73 -6.83 0.42 -16.89
CA ALA A 73 -6.17 1.65 -17.29
C ALA A 73 -6.02 2.62 -16.10
N GLY A 74 -7.06 2.79 -15.28
CA GLY A 74 -7.01 3.62 -14.09
C GLY A 74 -6.10 3.07 -12.98
N ALA A 75 -6.00 1.76 -12.82
CA ALA A 75 -5.01 1.16 -11.94
C ALA A 75 -3.58 1.48 -12.43
N LEU A 76 -3.33 1.42 -13.74
CA LEU A 76 -2.01 1.70 -14.32
C LEU A 76 -1.61 3.18 -14.23
N THR A 77 -2.54 4.12 -14.42
CA THR A 77 -2.25 5.57 -14.25
C THR A 77 -1.79 5.87 -12.82
N LEU A 78 -2.30 5.14 -11.83
CA LEU A 78 -1.85 5.22 -10.45
C LEU A 78 -0.53 4.49 -10.20
N TRP A 79 -0.42 3.24 -10.63
CA TRP A 79 0.71 2.38 -10.26
C TRP A 79 2.01 2.75 -10.98
N VAL A 80 1.96 3.11 -12.26
CA VAL A 80 3.18 3.37 -13.05
C VAL A 80 4.04 4.50 -12.44
N PRO A 81 3.49 5.68 -12.07
CA PRO A 81 4.28 6.72 -11.41
C PRO A 81 4.96 6.24 -10.11
N PHE A 82 4.27 5.43 -9.31
CA PHE A 82 4.83 4.89 -8.06
C PHE A 82 5.92 3.83 -8.31
N ILE A 83 5.71 2.93 -9.28
CA ILE A 83 6.72 1.94 -9.68
C ILE A 83 7.99 2.66 -10.18
N VAL A 84 7.83 3.67 -11.03
CA VAL A 84 8.94 4.50 -11.52
C VAL A 84 9.66 5.18 -10.36
N LEU A 85 8.92 5.77 -9.41
CA LEU A 85 9.53 6.37 -8.22
C LEU A 85 10.36 5.36 -7.43
N LEU A 86 9.81 4.17 -7.16
CA LEU A 86 10.51 3.14 -6.40
C LEU A 86 11.81 2.70 -7.10
N VAL A 87 11.78 2.52 -8.43
CA VAL A 87 12.96 2.18 -9.22
C VAL A 87 13.99 3.31 -9.20
N VAL A 88 13.57 4.55 -9.47
CA VAL A 88 14.47 5.72 -9.51
C VAL A 88 15.11 5.99 -8.16
N VAL A 89 14.35 5.90 -7.07
CA VAL A 89 14.87 6.09 -5.71
C VAL A 89 15.85 4.98 -5.34
N SER A 90 15.56 3.73 -5.69
CA SER A 90 16.49 2.60 -5.48
C SER A 90 17.80 2.82 -6.25
N GLN A 91 17.73 3.23 -7.52
CA GLN A 91 18.92 3.48 -8.35
C GLN A 91 19.74 4.68 -7.91
N ARG A 92 19.10 5.78 -7.49
CA ARG A 92 19.79 7.04 -7.16
C ARG A 92 20.21 7.16 -5.71
N SER A 93 19.55 6.46 -4.80
CA SER A 93 19.74 6.65 -3.35
C SER A 93 19.82 5.35 -2.56
N GLY A 94 19.52 4.21 -3.19
CA GLY A 94 19.65 2.88 -2.61
C GLY A 94 20.84 2.10 -3.19
N THR A 95 20.69 0.79 -3.28
CA THR A 95 21.70 -0.13 -3.84
C THR A 95 21.49 -0.40 -5.33
N GLY A 96 20.39 0.08 -5.92
CA GLY A 96 19.94 -0.26 -7.26
C GLY A 96 19.20 -1.60 -7.36
N ASN A 97 19.19 -2.41 -6.29
CA ASN A 97 18.38 -3.62 -6.21
C ASN A 97 17.07 -3.31 -5.47
N VAL A 98 16.00 -3.08 -6.25
CA VAL A 98 14.65 -2.73 -5.76
C VAL A 98 14.15 -3.74 -4.71
N PHE A 99 14.34 -5.04 -4.93
CA PHE A 99 13.86 -6.05 -3.99
C PHE A 99 14.62 -6.01 -2.66
N ALA A 100 15.93 -5.74 -2.69
CA ALA A 100 16.73 -5.59 -1.49
C ALA A 100 16.39 -4.29 -0.73
N ASP A 101 16.30 -3.17 -1.45
CA ASP A 101 16.10 -1.84 -0.88
C ASP A 101 14.74 -1.71 -0.17
N TYR A 102 13.68 -2.32 -0.73
CA TYR A 102 12.33 -2.30 -0.15
C TYR A 102 12.00 -3.54 0.69
N ARG A 103 13.00 -4.39 0.98
CA ARG A 103 12.86 -5.60 1.82
C ARG A 103 11.81 -6.59 1.29
N ALA A 104 11.72 -6.70 -0.03
CA ALA A 104 10.89 -7.68 -0.70
C ALA A 104 11.55 -9.05 -0.65
N ARG A 105 11.26 -9.79 0.43
CA ARG A 105 11.71 -11.16 0.65
C ARG A 105 10.53 -12.01 1.11
N PHE A 106 10.47 -13.23 0.61
CA PHE A 106 9.45 -14.21 0.95
C PHE A 106 10.04 -15.36 1.75
N ARG A 107 9.29 -15.85 2.74
CA ARG A 107 9.56 -17.05 3.53
C ARG A 107 8.26 -17.83 3.72
N LEU A 108 8.34 -19.16 3.90
CA LEU A 108 7.15 -19.97 4.17
C LEU A 108 6.35 -19.51 5.41
N THR A 109 7.02 -18.93 6.40
CA THR A 109 6.37 -18.32 7.57
C THR A 109 5.46 -17.15 7.21
N ASP A 110 5.60 -16.56 6.03
CA ASP A 110 4.74 -15.47 5.56
C ASP A 110 3.34 -15.97 5.18
N LEU A 111 3.15 -17.28 5.02
CA LEU A 111 1.82 -17.89 4.83
C LEU A 111 0.90 -17.71 6.04
N TRP A 112 1.43 -17.39 7.22
CA TRP A 112 0.62 -16.90 8.35
C TRP A 112 -0.16 -15.63 8.01
N GLY A 113 0.20 -14.92 6.94
CA GLY A 113 -0.58 -13.83 6.40
C GLY A 113 -1.98 -14.27 5.97
N LEU A 114 -2.17 -15.51 5.50
CA LEU A 114 -3.48 -16.00 5.05
C LEU A 114 -4.55 -15.90 6.15
N PRO A 115 -4.39 -16.54 7.33
CA PRO A 115 -5.36 -16.40 8.41
C PRO A 115 -5.42 -14.96 8.94
N ILE A 116 -4.32 -14.20 8.95
CA ILE A 116 -4.34 -12.79 9.39
C ILE A 116 -5.26 -11.95 8.48
N GLY A 117 -5.13 -12.09 7.16
CA GLY A 117 -5.93 -11.36 6.19
C GLY A 117 -7.40 -11.78 6.23
N VAL A 118 -7.68 -13.08 6.24
CA VAL A 118 -9.05 -13.62 6.33
C VAL A 118 -9.74 -13.15 7.61
N LEU A 119 -9.10 -13.30 8.78
CA LEU A 119 -9.67 -12.85 10.05
C LEU A 119 -9.81 -11.33 10.12
N SER A 120 -8.91 -10.59 9.47
CA SER A 120 -9.05 -9.13 9.39
C SER A 120 -10.30 -8.74 8.58
N GLN A 121 -10.53 -9.38 7.44
CA GLN A 121 -11.70 -9.12 6.61
C GLN A 121 -13.00 -9.53 7.31
N LEU A 122 -13.04 -10.73 7.89
CA LEU A 122 -14.27 -11.30 8.45
C LEU A 122 -14.63 -10.78 9.84
N LEU A 123 -13.62 -10.45 10.67
CA LEU A 123 -13.83 -10.09 12.06
C LEU A 123 -13.38 -8.67 12.36
N LEU A 124 -12.12 -8.32 12.08
CA LEU A 124 -11.55 -7.04 12.51
C LEU A 124 -12.32 -5.85 11.92
N VAL A 125 -12.58 -5.85 10.61
CA VAL A 125 -13.31 -4.78 9.95
C VAL A 125 -14.71 -4.63 10.54
N GLY A 126 -15.44 -5.73 10.69
CA GLY A 126 -16.79 -5.71 11.27
C GLY A 126 -16.80 -5.16 12.70
N LEU A 127 -15.89 -5.66 13.55
CA LEU A 127 -15.79 -5.26 14.96
C LEU A 127 -15.38 -3.80 15.14
N VAL A 128 -14.40 -3.33 14.35
CA VAL A 128 -13.91 -1.95 14.45
C VAL A 128 -14.92 -0.96 13.90
N THR A 129 -15.63 -1.30 12.82
CA THR A 129 -16.61 -0.41 12.21
C THR A 129 -17.96 -0.41 12.95
N TRP A 130 -18.29 -1.48 13.70
CA TRP A 130 -19.54 -1.59 14.47
C TRP A 130 -19.88 -0.37 15.36
N PRO A 131 -19.00 0.12 16.26
CA PRO A 131 -19.32 1.30 17.08
C PRO A 131 -19.59 2.55 16.25
N PHE A 132 -18.91 2.72 15.10
CA PHE A 132 -19.15 3.86 14.21
C PHE A 132 -20.50 3.76 13.52
N ARG A 133 -20.97 2.55 13.18
CA ARG A 133 -22.32 2.31 12.64
C ARG A 133 -23.41 2.65 13.64
N GLU A 134 -23.22 2.29 14.91
CA GLU A 134 -24.18 2.59 15.96
C GLU A 134 -24.27 4.09 16.26
N TRP A 135 -23.12 4.78 16.27
CA TRP A 135 -23.06 6.21 16.63
C TRP A 135 -23.34 7.15 15.45
N PHE A 136 -23.03 6.72 14.23
CA PHE A 136 -23.11 7.54 13.02
C PHE A 136 -23.66 6.72 11.83
N PRO A 137 -24.90 6.24 11.91
CA PRO A 137 -25.48 5.30 10.94
C PRO A 137 -25.52 5.85 9.51
N ASP A 138 -25.74 7.16 9.34
CA ASP A 138 -25.80 7.81 8.03
C ASP A 138 -24.43 7.90 7.33
N THR A 139 -23.32 7.84 8.07
CA THR A 139 -21.96 8.01 7.52
C THR A 139 -21.21 6.70 7.36
N PHE A 140 -21.53 5.66 8.15
CA PHE A 140 -20.80 4.39 8.15
C PHE A 140 -21.69 3.20 7.77
N SER A 141 -22.78 3.45 7.04
CA SER A 141 -23.71 2.40 6.61
C SER A 141 -23.03 1.33 5.75
N ASN A 142 -23.51 0.08 5.84
CA ASN A 142 -23.00 -1.01 5.02
C ASN A 142 -23.27 -0.78 3.52
N ALA A 143 -24.39 -0.13 3.20
CA ALA A 143 -24.81 0.11 1.83
C ALA A 143 -23.73 0.85 1.04
N GLU A 144 -23.14 1.92 1.59
CA GLU A 144 -22.13 2.70 0.86
C GLU A 144 -20.85 1.90 0.54
N VAL A 145 -20.43 1.02 1.44
CA VAL A 145 -19.23 0.18 1.25
C VAL A 145 -19.53 -0.96 0.27
N GLU A 146 -20.70 -1.56 0.41
CA GLU A 146 -21.15 -2.67 -0.42
C GLU A 146 -21.45 -2.22 -1.86
N ASP A 147 -22.11 -1.07 -2.05
CA ASP A 147 -22.47 -0.52 -3.37
C ASP A 147 -21.23 -0.31 -4.24
N ARG A 148 -20.16 0.27 -3.70
CA ARG A 148 -18.92 0.46 -4.46
C ARG A 148 -18.31 -0.89 -4.88
N ALA A 149 -18.29 -1.83 -3.96
CA ALA A 149 -17.67 -3.13 -4.17
C ALA A 149 -18.47 -3.97 -5.17
N ARG A 150 -19.81 -3.90 -5.10
CA ARG A 150 -20.75 -4.47 -6.07
C ARG A 150 -20.61 -3.83 -7.44
N ASN A 151 -20.57 -2.51 -7.55
CA ASN A 151 -20.36 -1.82 -8.83
C ASN A 151 -19.04 -2.22 -9.51
N LEU A 152 -17.97 -2.41 -8.74
CA LEU A 152 -16.68 -2.91 -9.26
C LEU A 152 -16.77 -4.37 -9.74
N TYR A 153 -17.56 -5.20 -9.07
CA TYR A 153 -17.77 -6.59 -9.44
C TYR A 153 -18.68 -6.72 -10.67
N ASP A 154 -19.83 -6.05 -10.67
CA ASP A 154 -20.87 -6.11 -11.70
C ASP A 154 -20.42 -5.49 -13.03
N SER A 155 -19.50 -4.53 -13.00
CA SER A 155 -18.87 -3.96 -14.21
C SER A 155 -17.87 -4.91 -14.89
N ALA A 156 -17.49 -6.01 -14.23
CA ALA A 156 -16.59 -7.01 -14.77
C ALA A 156 -17.37 -8.25 -15.25
N ASN A 157 -17.22 -8.60 -16.53
CA ASN A 157 -17.82 -9.80 -17.11
C ASN A 157 -16.80 -10.62 -17.92
N GLY A 158 -16.98 -11.95 -17.95
CA GLY A 158 -16.11 -12.87 -18.69
C GLY A 158 -14.63 -12.72 -18.30
N ILE A 159 -13.77 -12.40 -19.27
CA ILE A 159 -12.32 -12.21 -19.03
C ILE A 159 -12.03 -11.05 -18.07
N TRP A 160 -12.91 -10.05 -17.98
CA TRP A 160 -12.71 -8.89 -17.12
C TRP A 160 -12.87 -9.21 -15.64
N LEU A 161 -13.57 -10.29 -15.26
CA LEU A 161 -13.57 -10.79 -13.88
C LEU A 161 -12.18 -11.31 -13.47
N VAL A 162 -11.48 -11.97 -14.39
CA VAL A 162 -10.10 -12.42 -14.15
C VAL A 162 -9.18 -11.20 -14.01
N VAL A 163 -9.37 -10.17 -14.84
CA VAL A 163 -8.61 -8.92 -14.75
C VAL A 163 -8.89 -8.20 -13.42
N LEU A 164 -10.15 -8.09 -12.99
CA LEU A 164 -10.54 -7.56 -11.70
C LEU A 164 -9.84 -8.31 -10.57
N PHE A 165 -9.90 -9.64 -10.57
CA PHE A 165 -9.21 -10.47 -9.58
C PHE A 165 -7.71 -10.17 -9.55
N VAL A 166 -7.05 -10.17 -10.71
CA VAL A 166 -5.60 -9.89 -10.79
C VAL A 166 -5.29 -8.49 -10.27
N ILE A 167 -6.08 -7.48 -10.61
CA ILE A 167 -5.88 -6.10 -10.15
C ILE A 167 -6.05 -6.00 -8.64
N VAL A 168 -7.17 -6.48 -8.10
CA VAL A 168 -7.57 -6.28 -6.71
C VAL A 168 -6.79 -7.20 -5.77
N VAL A 169 -6.61 -8.47 -6.13
CA VAL A 169 -6.02 -9.48 -5.23
C VAL A 169 -4.50 -9.56 -5.36
N LEU A 170 -3.93 -9.24 -6.52
CA LEU A 170 -2.48 -9.32 -6.73
C LEU A 170 -1.85 -7.95 -6.94
N GLY A 171 -2.30 -7.20 -7.95
CA GLY A 171 -1.67 -5.95 -8.38
C GLY A 171 -1.65 -4.88 -7.31
N ALA A 172 -2.81 -4.59 -6.71
CA ALA A 172 -2.95 -3.60 -5.64
C ALA A 172 -2.08 -3.97 -4.43
N PRO A 173 -2.19 -5.18 -3.82
CA PRO A 173 -1.31 -5.58 -2.73
C PRO A 173 0.19 -5.48 -3.07
N ILE A 174 0.63 -5.85 -4.28
CA ILE A 174 2.04 -5.71 -4.67
C ILE A 174 2.45 -4.24 -4.61
N VAL A 175 1.77 -3.37 -5.34
CA VAL A 175 2.19 -1.96 -5.47
C VAL A 175 2.08 -1.26 -4.12
N GLU A 176 0.98 -1.46 -3.41
CA GLU A 176 0.71 -0.82 -2.13
C GLU A 176 1.67 -1.26 -1.03
N GLU A 177 2.02 -2.53 -0.93
CA GLU A 177 3.00 -2.97 0.08
C GLU A 177 4.39 -2.37 -0.16
N PHE A 178 4.82 -2.27 -1.41
CA PHE A 178 6.09 -1.60 -1.73
C PHE A 178 6.03 -0.11 -1.39
N VAL A 179 4.97 0.60 -1.77
CA VAL A 179 4.83 2.05 -1.55
C VAL A 179 4.67 2.37 -0.06
N TYR A 180 3.74 1.72 0.63
CA TYR A 180 3.38 2.10 1.99
C TYR A 180 4.32 1.47 3.02
N ARG A 181 4.71 0.20 2.88
CA ARG A 181 5.52 -0.49 3.91
C ARG A 181 7.00 -0.38 3.56
N GLY A 182 7.34 -0.75 2.34
CA GLY A 182 8.73 -0.77 1.84
C GLY A 182 9.35 0.63 1.75
N PHE A 183 8.58 1.63 1.31
CA PHE A 183 9.08 2.98 1.08
C PHE A 183 8.63 3.99 2.15
N LEU A 184 7.33 4.20 2.36
CA LEU A 184 6.82 5.22 3.28
C LEU A 184 7.10 4.88 4.75
N GLN A 185 6.63 3.74 5.25
CA GLN A 185 6.81 3.33 6.65
C GLN A 185 8.29 3.13 6.98
N ALA A 186 9.03 2.40 6.15
CA ALA A 186 10.47 2.21 6.35
C ALA A 186 11.26 3.53 6.31
N GLY A 187 10.88 4.46 5.41
CA GLY A 187 11.46 5.79 5.34
C GLY A 187 11.20 6.62 6.60
N LEU A 188 9.98 6.56 7.13
CA LEU A 188 9.60 7.23 8.39
C LEU A 188 10.31 6.62 9.61
N GLN A 189 10.48 5.30 9.67
CA GLN A 189 11.26 4.61 10.72
C GLN A 189 12.72 5.07 10.79
N GLY A 190 13.27 5.58 9.68
CA GLY A 190 14.61 6.16 9.66
C GLY A 190 14.73 7.48 10.41
N ARG A 191 13.61 8.12 10.78
CA ARG A 191 13.57 9.48 11.38
C ARG A 191 12.71 9.57 12.64
N PHE A 192 11.73 8.70 12.77
CA PHE A 192 10.81 8.61 13.89
C PHE A 192 10.87 7.22 14.50
N ASN A 193 10.28 7.03 15.68
CA ASN A 193 10.16 5.69 16.26
C ASN A 193 9.19 4.81 15.45
N ASP A 194 9.31 3.50 15.64
CA ASP A 194 8.56 2.48 14.89
C ASP A 194 7.03 2.66 14.99
N ILE A 195 6.52 3.11 16.14
CA ILE A 195 5.08 3.30 16.39
C ILE A 195 4.54 4.52 15.66
N VAL A 196 5.27 5.64 15.68
CA VAL A 196 4.88 6.86 14.96
C VAL A 196 4.87 6.58 13.46
N ALA A 197 5.90 5.92 12.94
CA ALA A 197 5.95 5.54 11.52
C ALA A 197 4.77 4.63 11.13
N LEU A 198 4.45 3.63 11.96
CA LEU A 198 3.29 2.74 11.77
C LEU A 198 1.98 3.53 11.68
N VAL A 199 1.69 4.35 12.69
CA VAL A 199 0.41 5.08 12.78
C VAL A 199 0.28 6.09 11.65
N VAL A 200 1.33 6.86 11.37
CA VAL A 200 1.31 7.85 10.28
C VAL A 200 1.10 7.17 8.93
N THR A 201 1.77 6.05 8.65
CA THR A 201 1.53 5.30 7.42
C THR A 201 0.12 4.73 7.36
N ALA A 202 -0.44 4.23 8.46
CA ALA A 202 -1.80 3.70 8.50
C ALA A 202 -2.85 4.80 8.25
N VAL A 203 -2.68 5.99 8.86
CA VAL A 203 -3.53 7.16 8.59
C VAL A 203 -3.41 7.56 7.12
N TRP A 204 -2.18 7.65 6.59
CA TRP A 204 -1.94 8.04 5.20
C TRP A 204 -2.61 7.07 4.23
N PHE A 205 -2.41 5.76 4.43
CA PHE A 205 -3.05 4.71 3.65
C PHE A 205 -4.57 4.86 3.67
N THR A 206 -5.16 5.11 4.83
CA THR A 206 -6.62 5.23 4.98
C THR A 206 -7.19 6.44 4.24
N VAL A 207 -6.60 7.62 4.45
CA VAL A 207 -7.14 8.89 3.95
C VAL A 207 -7.19 8.92 2.42
N VAL A 208 -6.19 8.33 1.75
CA VAL A 208 -6.10 8.37 0.28
C VAL A 208 -7.14 7.47 -0.42
N HIS A 209 -7.82 6.58 0.32
CA HIS A 209 -8.93 5.79 -0.23
C HIS A 209 -10.21 6.62 -0.43
N GLY A 210 -10.32 7.78 0.24
CA GLY A 210 -11.31 8.81 -0.08
C GLY A 210 -12.76 8.54 0.35
N ARG A 211 -13.06 7.39 0.98
CA ARG A 211 -14.40 7.03 1.45
C ARG A 211 -14.44 6.89 2.97
N VAL A 212 -15.12 7.84 3.63
CA VAL A 212 -15.17 7.94 5.10
C VAL A 212 -15.76 6.67 5.73
N ALA A 213 -16.79 6.07 5.12
CA ALA A 213 -17.41 4.84 5.58
C ALA A 213 -16.41 3.67 5.72
N GLU A 214 -15.36 3.66 4.88
CA GLU A 214 -14.32 2.62 4.88
C GLU A 214 -13.20 2.90 5.91
N PHE A 215 -13.08 4.13 6.41
CA PHE A 215 -11.91 4.57 7.19
C PHE A 215 -11.62 3.74 8.44
N PRO A 216 -12.59 3.38 9.31
CA PRO A 216 -12.29 2.63 10.52
C PRO A 216 -11.69 1.26 10.22
N GLY A 217 -12.29 0.54 9.26
CA GLY A 217 -11.83 -0.78 8.82
C GLY A 217 -10.47 -0.71 8.13
N LEU A 218 -10.30 0.21 7.18
CA LEU A 218 -9.03 0.39 6.46
C LEU A 218 -7.89 0.83 7.38
N PHE A 219 -8.15 1.71 8.35
CA PHE A 219 -7.15 2.12 9.32
C PHE A 219 -6.70 0.96 10.20
N ALA A 220 -7.65 0.18 10.73
CA ALA A 220 -7.33 -1.00 11.53
C ALA A 220 -6.53 -2.04 10.73
N PHE A 221 -6.93 -2.30 9.48
CA PHE A 221 -6.21 -3.23 8.64
C PHE A 221 -4.82 -2.71 8.24
N ALA A 222 -4.68 -1.41 7.97
CA ALA A 222 -3.39 -0.80 7.68
C ALA A 222 -2.42 -0.90 8.86
N LEU A 223 -2.91 -0.80 10.10
CA LEU A 223 -2.13 -1.09 11.31
C LEU A 223 -1.69 -2.56 11.40
N VAL A 224 -2.56 -3.51 11.04
CA VAL A 224 -2.19 -4.94 10.98
C VAL A 224 -1.06 -5.17 9.99
N LEU A 225 -1.18 -4.66 8.77
CA LEU A 225 -0.15 -4.79 7.73
C LEU A 225 1.15 -4.13 8.15
N GLY A 226 1.09 -2.90 8.69
CA GLY A 226 2.28 -2.21 9.17
C GLY A 226 2.94 -2.91 10.36
N THR A 227 2.17 -3.59 11.21
CA THR A 227 2.68 -4.42 12.32
C THR A 227 3.34 -5.69 11.79
N CYS A 228 2.74 -6.35 10.80
CA CYS A 228 3.34 -7.51 10.12
C CYS A 228 4.71 -7.14 9.51
N PHE A 229 4.81 -5.96 8.89
CA PHE A 229 6.06 -5.43 8.39
C PHE A 229 7.06 -5.12 9.52
N LEU A 230 6.61 -4.52 10.63
CA LEU A 230 7.46 -4.20 11.78
C LEU A 230 8.08 -5.45 12.42
N VAL A 231 7.29 -6.51 12.57
CA VAL A 231 7.72 -7.76 13.22
C VAL A 231 8.66 -8.54 12.31
N THR A 232 8.32 -8.67 11.03
CA THR A 232 9.10 -9.53 10.12
C THR A 232 10.24 -8.81 9.41
N LYS A 233 10.21 -7.47 9.40
CA LYS A 233 11.11 -6.57 8.66
C LYS A 233 11.23 -6.95 7.17
N ARG A 234 10.17 -7.47 6.56
CA ARG A 234 10.07 -7.82 5.13
C ARG A 234 8.64 -7.69 4.62
N LEU A 235 8.46 -7.59 3.32
CA LEU A 235 7.14 -7.42 2.69
C LEU A 235 6.33 -8.72 2.57
N GLY A 236 6.94 -9.90 2.72
CA GLY A 236 6.25 -11.17 2.48
C GLY A 236 4.99 -11.37 3.34
N LEU A 237 5.09 -11.24 4.67
CA LEU A 237 3.94 -11.42 5.56
C LEU A 237 2.80 -10.42 5.32
N PRO A 238 3.05 -9.09 5.28
CA PRO A 238 1.96 -8.15 5.01
C PRO A 238 1.40 -8.31 3.59
N PHE A 239 2.22 -8.66 2.58
CA PHE A 239 1.72 -8.96 1.24
C PHE A 239 0.71 -10.12 1.24
N VAL A 240 1.03 -11.24 1.88
CA VAL A 240 0.12 -12.40 1.94
C VAL A 240 -1.14 -12.05 2.73
N ALA A 241 -1.03 -11.27 3.82
CA ALA A 241 -2.19 -10.82 4.58
C ALA A 241 -3.10 -9.90 3.75
N HIS A 242 -2.53 -8.97 3.00
CA HIS A 242 -3.26 -8.07 2.13
C HIS A 242 -3.94 -8.81 0.97
N LEU A 243 -3.23 -9.71 0.31
CA LEU A 243 -3.78 -10.60 -0.71
C LEU A 243 -4.97 -11.39 -0.17
N ALA A 244 -4.84 -12.01 1.00
CA ALA A 244 -5.89 -12.81 1.61
C ALA A 244 -7.11 -11.96 2.01
N PHE A 245 -6.89 -10.75 2.52
CA PHE A 245 -7.95 -9.80 2.85
C PHE A 245 -8.77 -9.43 1.60
N ASN A 246 -8.08 -9.01 0.53
CA ASN A 246 -8.73 -8.63 -0.74
C ASN A 246 -9.44 -9.82 -1.40
N ALA A 247 -8.80 -11.00 -1.42
CA ALA A 247 -9.41 -12.22 -1.93
C ALA A 247 -10.68 -12.60 -1.18
N THR A 248 -10.66 -12.48 0.16
CA THR A 248 -11.82 -12.77 1.01
C THR A 248 -12.95 -11.78 0.73
N GLY A 249 -12.65 -10.48 0.62
CA GLY A 249 -13.64 -9.46 0.27
C GLY A 249 -14.30 -9.72 -1.08
N LEU A 250 -13.50 -10.02 -2.10
CA LEU A 250 -14.00 -10.34 -3.44
C LEU A 250 -14.82 -11.64 -3.46
N ALA A 251 -14.41 -12.65 -2.69
CA ALA A 251 -15.15 -13.90 -2.57
C ALA A 251 -16.50 -13.71 -1.87
N LEU A 252 -16.59 -12.85 -0.84
CA LEU A 252 -17.86 -12.53 -0.19
C LEU A 252 -18.85 -11.92 -1.18
N LEU A 253 -18.40 -10.97 -2.01
CA LEU A 253 -19.24 -10.36 -3.05
C LEU A 253 -19.75 -11.39 -4.06
N ALA A 254 -18.89 -12.32 -4.48
CA ALA A 254 -19.28 -13.37 -5.42
C ALA A 254 -20.30 -14.38 -4.85
N LEU A 255 -20.50 -14.40 -3.53
CA LEU A 255 -21.39 -15.34 -2.82
C LEU A 255 -22.71 -14.69 -2.35
N THR A 256 -22.87 -13.37 -2.50
CA THR A 256 -24.03 -12.60 -2.00
C THR A 256 -24.73 -11.84 -3.11
#